data_AF-A0A560DP66-F1
#
_entry.id   AF-A0A560DP66-F1
#
_cell.length_a   1.000
_cell.length_b   1.000
_cell.length_c   1.000
_cell.angle_alpha   90.00
_cell.angle_beta   90.00
_cell.angle_gamma   90.00
#
_symmetry.space_group_name_H-M   'P 1'
#
loop_
_entity.id
_entity.type
_entity.pdbx_description
1 polymer ?
#
loop_
_entity_poly.entity_id
_entity_poly.type
_entity_poly.pdbx_seq_one_letter_code
_entity_poly.pdbx_strand_id
1 'polypeptide(L)'
;MALHARRTNDGATCNPKIYQVINSRILKKCCIIINNSTGGGVDGDMVRSLEPGLDEVIFEERLKGLEAGADMATFDAHTVLASFGGREIVVNTSPTRCDIMAKRFQKAGIKLEWQCFSLSHLVQDPIRLINKGFDKPPAATRND
;
A
#
# COMPACT_ATOMS: atom_id res chain seq x y z
N MET A 1 -2.32 -11.75 -2.48
CA MET A 1 -2.45 -11.61 -1.01
C MET A 1 -1.20 -10.89 -0.53
N ALA A 2 -1.35 -9.82 0.26
CA ALA A 2 -0.24 -8.96 0.68
C ALA A 2 0.11 -9.18 2.15
N LEU A 3 1.39 -8.97 2.48
CA LEU A 3 1.94 -9.07 3.83
C LEU A 3 1.73 -7.76 4.57
N HIS A 4 1.17 -7.83 5.78
CA HIS A 4 1.02 -6.68 6.67
C HIS A 4 1.91 -6.86 7.89
N ALA A 5 2.63 -5.81 8.26
CA ALA A 5 3.42 -5.78 9.47
C ALA A 5 2.62 -5.24 10.67
N ARG A 6 2.89 -5.79 11.84
CA ARG A 6 2.35 -5.34 13.13
C ARG A 6 3.49 -5.05 14.10
N ARG A 7 3.27 -4.08 14.98
CA ARG A 7 4.09 -3.87 16.18
C ARG A 7 3.86 -5.01 17.18
N THR A 8 4.66 -5.08 18.23
CA THR A 8 4.49 -6.07 19.32
C THR A 8 3.19 -5.90 20.12
N ASN A 9 2.54 -4.74 19.99
CA ASN A 9 1.23 -4.45 20.58
C ASN A 9 0.07 -4.55 19.56
N ASP A 10 0.26 -5.31 18.49
CA ASP A 10 -0.70 -5.54 17.40
C ASP A 10 -1.11 -4.31 16.55
N GLY A 11 -0.61 -3.12 16.86
CA GLY A 11 -0.85 -1.92 16.04
C GLY A 11 -0.26 -2.07 14.64
N ALA A 12 -0.99 -1.66 13.60
CA ALA A 12 -0.50 -1.65 12.24
C ALA A 12 0.70 -0.73 12.08
N THR A 13 1.60 -1.11 11.17
CA THR A 13 2.81 -0.34 10.88
C THR A 13 3.31 -0.66 9.48
N CYS A 14 3.88 0.35 8.83
CA CYS A 14 4.67 0.19 7.62
C CYS A 14 6.17 0.34 7.87
N ASN A 15 6.61 0.20 9.13
CA ASN A 15 8.02 0.34 9.51
C ASN A 15 8.93 -0.60 8.68
N PRO A 16 9.90 -0.05 7.92
CA PRO A 16 10.75 -0.83 7.04
C PRO A 16 11.55 -1.92 7.77
N LYS A 17 12.01 -1.64 8.99
CA LYS A 17 12.80 -2.60 9.76
C LYS A 17 11.99 -3.82 10.17
N ILE A 18 10.71 -3.62 10.49
CA ILE A 18 9.81 -4.73 10.85
C ILE A 18 9.53 -5.57 9.60
N TYR A 19 9.19 -4.93 8.48
CA TYR A 19 9.03 -5.64 7.21
C TYR A 19 10.29 -6.41 6.80
N GLN A 20 11.48 -5.81 6.88
CA GLN A 20 12.75 -6.48 6.53
C GLN A 20 12.99 -7.74 7.36
N VAL A 21 12.69 -7.71 8.66
CA VAL A 21 12.79 -8.88 9.54
C VAL A 21 11.81 -9.98 9.10
N ILE A 22 10.56 -9.61 8.79
CA ILE A 22 9.55 -10.58 8.34
C ILE A 22 9.94 -11.18 6.99
N ASN A 23 10.26 -10.34 6.00
CA ASN A 23 10.68 -10.74 4.65
C ASN A 23 11.87 -11.71 4.72
N SER A 24 12.89 -11.36 5.50
CA SER A 24 14.08 -12.21 5.69
C SER A 24 13.75 -13.56 6.32
N ARG A 25 12.79 -13.63 7.25
CA ARG A 25 12.38 -14.89 7.87
C ARG A 25 11.60 -15.78 6.91
N ILE A 26 10.76 -15.20 6.06
CA ILE A 26 10.00 -15.94 5.04
C ILE A 26 10.96 -16.51 4.00
N LEU A 27 11.84 -15.67 3.43
CA LEU A 27 12.77 -16.08 2.39
C LEU A 27 13.78 -17.15 2.85
N LYS A 28 14.11 -17.19 4.16
CA LYS A 28 14.90 -18.27 4.75
C LYS A 28 14.20 -19.62 4.80
N LYS A 29 12.86 -19.64 4.73
CA LYS A 29 12.04 -20.86 4.85
C LYS A 29 11.44 -21.30 3.52
N CYS A 30 11.12 -20.37 2.62
CA CYS A 30 10.53 -20.69 1.33
C CYS A 30 10.92 -19.69 0.25
N CYS A 31 10.98 -20.19 -0.98
CA CYS A 31 11.13 -19.37 -2.18
C CYS A 31 9.74 -18.91 -2.63
N ILE A 32 9.35 -17.69 -2.24
CA ILE A 32 8.06 -17.10 -2.58
C ILE A 32 8.24 -15.61 -2.89
N ILE A 33 7.39 -15.09 -3.78
CA ILE A 33 7.30 -13.65 -4.03
C ILE A 33 6.77 -12.95 -2.80
N ILE A 34 7.53 -11.98 -2.30
CA ILE A 34 7.12 -11.12 -1.20
C ILE A 34 6.34 -9.94 -1.77
N ASN A 35 5.06 -9.83 -1.38
CA ASN A 35 4.21 -8.70 -1.70
C ASN A 35 3.88 -7.92 -0.41
N ASN A 36 4.57 -6.81 -0.15
CA ASN A 36 4.29 -5.98 1.02
C ASN A 36 3.03 -5.13 0.82
N SER A 37 2.28 -4.91 1.89
CA SER A 37 1.18 -3.93 1.86
C SER A 37 1.69 -2.50 2.04
N THR A 38 1.29 -1.62 1.14
CA THR A 38 1.33 -0.16 1.33
C THR A 38 -0.06 0.42 1.55
N GLY A 39 -1.13 -0.38 1.54
CA GLY A 39 -2.44 0.08 2.03
C GLY A 39 -2.37 0.41 3.52
N GLY A 40 -1.53 -0.35 4.25
CA GLY A 40 -1.20 -0.09 5.65
C GLY A 40 -2.19 -0.77 6.59
N GLY A 41 -2.75 0.02 7.50
CA GLY A 41 -3.77 -0.40 8.44
C GLY A 41 -4.50 0.80 9.01
N VAL A 42 -5.58 0.52 9.74
CA VAL A 42 -6.48 1.54 10.28
C VAL A 42 -6.09 2.01 11.67
N ASP A 43 -5.00 1.51 12.25
CA ASP A 43 -4.55 1.81 13.61
C ASP A 43 -3.02 1.93 13.70
N GLY A 44 -2.49 1.96 14.92
CA GLY A 44 -1.06 1.92 15.16
C GLY A 44 -0.31 3.16 14.67
N ASP A 45 0.77 2.96 13.93
CA ASP A 45 1.58 4.05 13.35
C ASP A 45 0.89 4.72 12.15
N MET A 46 -0.16 4.09 11.62
CA MET A 46 -0.65 4.37 10.27
C MET A 46 -1.65 5.52 10.18
N VAL A 47 -2.23 5.98 11.29
CA VAL A 47 -3.36 6.91 11.28
C VAL A 47 -3.11 8.16 12.10
N ARG A 48 -3.69 9.27 11.66
CA ARG A 48 -3.82 10.52 12.41
C ARG A 48 -5.27 10.99 12.38
N SER A 49 -5.70 11.68 13.43
CA SER A 49 -7.02 12.28 13.46
C SER A 49 -7.05 13.56 12.62
N LEU A 50 -8.08 13.70 11.79
CA LEU A 50 -8.39 14.94 11.07
C LEU A 50 -9.38 15.78 11.87
N GLU A 51 -10.45 15.15 12.34
CA GLU A 51 -11.49 15.73 13.18
C GLU A 51 -12.20 14.64 14.00
N PRO A 52 -13.01 14.99 15.01
CA PRO A 52 -13.70 14.00 15.82
C PRO A 52 -14.53 13.02 14.96
N GLY A 53 -14.16 11.74 14.98
CA GLY A 53 -14.85 10.68 14.23
C GLY A 53 -14.28 10.41 12.82
N LEU A 54 -13.31 11.21 12.35
CA LEU A 54 -12.67 11.05 11.05
C LEU A 54 -11.14 11.04 11.18
N ASP A 55 -10.55 9.91 10.76
CA ASP A 55 -9.10 9.74 10.71
C ASP A 55 -8.59 9.61 9.27
N GLU A 56 -7.31 9.89 9.04
CA GLU A 56 -6.63 9.66 7.76
C GLU A 56 -5.53 8.62 7.92
N VAL A 57 -5.42 7.70 6.96
CA VAL A 57 -4.21 6.88 6.81
C VAL A 57 -3.08 7.74 6.25
N ILE A 58 -2.02 7.90 7.03
CA ILE A 58 -0.89 8.78 6.75
C ILE A 58 -0.15 8.31 5.49
N PHE A 59 -0.14 9.14 4.45
CA PHE A 59 0.46 8.82 3.15
C PHE A 59 1.96 8.51 3.27
N GLU A 60 2.68 9.28 4.07
CA GLU A 60 4.12 9.12 4.29
C GLU A 60 4.45 7.79 4.96
N GLU A 61 3.60 7.29 5.85
CA GLU A 61 3.78 5.97 6.46
C GLU A 61 3.55 4.86 5.43
N ARG A 62 2.56 4.99 4.55
CA ARG A 62 2.30 4.00 3.47
C ARG A 62 3.51 3.82 2.55
N LEU A 63 4.21 4.91 2.21
CA LEU A 63 5.39 4.87 1.34
C LEU A 63 6.52 3.99 1.93
N LYS A 64 6.63 3.90 3.25
CA LYS A 64 7.68 3.12 3.93
C LYS A 64 7.59 1.61 3.66
N GLY A 65 6.41 1.10 3.28
CA GLY A 65 6.24 -0.31 2.89
C GLY A 65 7.12 -0.73 1.70
N LEU A 66 7.58 0.24 0.90
CA LEU A 66 8.47 0.05 -0.25
C LEU A 66 9.97 -0.01 0.12
N GLU A 67 10.33 0.26 1.37
CA GLU A 67 11.73 0.41 1.79
C GLU A 67 12.32 -0.89 2.37
N ALA A 68 11.57 -2.00 2.28
CA ALA A 68 11.93 -3.28 2.87
C ALA A 68 12.36 -4.37 1.86
N GLY A 69 12.59 -3.99 0.60
CA GLY A 69 13.13 -4.90 -0.43
C GLY A 69 12.19 -6.04 -0.81
N ALA A 70 10.88 -5.80 -0.82
CA ALA A 70 9.91 -6.76 -1.33
C ALA A 70 9.95 -6.83 -2.87
N ASP A 71 9.62 -7.98 -3.45
CA ASP A 71 9.52 -8.14 -4.91
C ASP A 71 8.35 -7.34 -5.49
N MET A 72 7.24 -7.33 -4.74
CA MET A 72 6.01 -6.63 -5.07
C MET A 72 5.50 -5.79 -3.88
N ALA A 73 4.63 -4.83 -4.18
CA ALA A 73 3.80 -4.21 -3.16
C ALA A 73 2.45 -3.77 -3.72
N THR A 74 1.42 -3.79 -2.87
CA THR A 74 0.07 -3.30 -3.22
C THR A 74 0.09 -1.82 -3.57
N PHE A 75 -0.80 -1.34 -4.43
CA PHE A 75 -0.99 0.08 -4.68
C PHE A 75 -2.48 0.40 -4.84
N ASP A 76 -3.07 0.99 -3.81
CA ASP A 76 -4.43 1.55 -3.88
C ASP A 76 -4.36 2.93 -4.56
N ALA A 77 -4.39 2.94 -5.89
CA ALA A 77 -4.29 4.16 -6.70
C ALA A 77 -5.63 4.91 -6.80
N HIS A 78 -6.26 5.18 -5.65
CA HIS A 78 -7.54 5.86 -5.53
C HIS A 78 -7.77 6.29 -4.08
N THR A 79 -8.76 7.16 -3.86
CA THR A 79 -9.18 7.57 -2.52
C THR A 79 -10.36 6.74 -2.03
N VAL A 80 -10.30 6.28 -0.78
CA VAL A 80 -11.38 5.53 -0.11
C VAL A 80 -11.79 6.26 1.16
N LEU A 81 -13.09 6.34 1.44
CA LEU A 81 -13.64 6.63 2.77
C LEU A 81 -14.26 5.34 3.30
N ALA A 82 -13.71 4.78 4.37
CA ALA A 82 -14.14 3.51 4.96
C ALA A 82 -14.67 3.72 6.38
N SER A 83 -15.67 2.94 6.77
CA SER A 83 -16.14 2.90 8.16
C SER A 83 -15.52 1.72 8.89
N PHE A 84 -14.89 1.96 10.05
CA PHE A 84 -14.30 0.92 10.87
C PHE A 84 -14.39 1.27 12.36
N GLY A 85 -14.91 0.36 13.18
CA GLY A 85 -14.95 0.55 14.64
C GLY A 85 -15.72 1.80 15.10
N GLY A 86 -16.78 2.19 14.37
CA GLY A 86 -17.62 3.34 14.71
C GLY A 86 -17.05 4.71 14.31
N ARG A 87 -15.93 4.75 13.57
CA ARG A 87 -15.37 5.98 12.96
C ARG A 87 -15.21 5.82 11.46
N GLU A 88 -15.00 6.94 10.79
CA GLU A 88 -14.65 7.01 9.38
C GLU A 88 -13.14 7.17 9.22
N ILE A 89 -12.61 6.62 8.14
CA ILE A 89 -11.18 6.63 7.82
C ILE A 89 -11.01 6.93 6.34
N VAL A 90 -10.32 8.03 6.04
CA VAL A 90 -9.95 8.38 4.68
C VAL A 90 -8.57 7.85 4.32
N VAL A 91 -8.49 7.08 3.24
CA VAL A 91 -7.24 6.70 2.57
C VAL A 91 -7.11 7.62 1.37
N ASN A 92 -6.47 8.78 1.54
CA ASN A 92 -6.35 9.78 0.48
C ASN A 92 -5.16 9.45 -0.44
N THR A 93 -5.45 8.95 -1.65
CA THR A 93 -4.48 8.74 -2.72
C THR A 93 -4.91 9.53 -3.95
N SER A 94 -4.85 10.87 -3.84
CA SER A 94 -5.11 11.77 -4.96
C SER A 94 -4.20 11.49 -6.17
N PRO A 95 -4.53 11.96 -7.39
CA PRO A 95 -3.70 11.73 -8.58
C PRO A 95 -2.24 12.18 -8.43
N THR A 96 -1.98 13.25 -7.67
CA THR A 96 -0.62 13.69 -7.33
C THR A 96 0.10 12.69 -6.41
N ARG A 97 -0.59 12.17 -5.40
CA ARG A 97 -0.05 11.11 -4.52
C ARG A 97 0.17 9.82 -5.30
N CYS A 98 -0.71 9.50 -6.25
CA CYS A 98 -0.52 8.40 -7.19
C CYS A 98 0.78 8.54 -8.00
N ASP A 99 1.05 9.72 -8.59
CA ASP A 99 2.29 9.98 -9.32
C ASP A 99 3.54 9.87 -8.42
N ILE A 100 3.47 10.32 -7.16
CA ILE A 100 4.57 10.19 -6.19
C ILE A 100 4.83 8.70 -5.89
N MET A 101 3.78 7.96 -5.59
CA MET A 101 3.88 6.55 -5.22
C MET A 101 4.39 5.70 -6.39
N ALA A 102 3.88 5.91 -7.60
CA ALA A 102 4.35 5.23 -8.81
C ALA A 102 5.86 5.46 -9.07
N LYS A 103 6.34 6.70 -8.90
CA LYS A 103 7.77 7.02 -8.98
C LYS A 103 8.59 6.31 -7.89
N ARG A 104 8.03 6.12 -6.70
CA ARG A 104 8.70 5.37 -5.61
C ARG A 104 8.81 3.89 -5.94
N PHE A 105 7.74 3.27 -6.44
CA PHE A 105 7.77 1.89 -6.95
C PHE A 105 8.88 1.70 -7.99
N GLN A 106 8.90 2.56 -9.02
CA GLN A 106 9.90 2.50 -10.08
C GLN A 106 11.32 2.69 -9.55
N LYS A 107 11.54 3.67 -8.67
CA LYS A 107 12.86 3.93 -8.06
C LYS A 107 13.33 2.75 -7.20
N ALA A 108 12.42 2.08 -6.50
CA ALA A 108 12.72 0.93 -5.66
C ALA A 108 12.89 -0.38 -6.46
N GLY A 109 12.51 -0.39 -7.74
CA GLY A 109 12.53 -1.60 -8.57
C GLY A 109 11.46 -2.63 -8.16
N ILE A 110 10.39 -2.19 -7.51
CA ILE A 110 9.31 -3.05 -6.98
C ILE A 110 8.18 -3.14 -8.00
N LYS A 111 7.69 -4.35 -8.26
CA LYS A 111 6.51 -4.54 -9.11
C LYS A 111 5.24 -4.20 -8.32
N LEU A 112 4.46 -3.27 -8.84
CA LEU A 112 3.20 -2.88 -8.23
C LEU A 112 2.09 -3.92 -8.48
N GLU A 113 1.22 -4.11 -7.48
CA GLU A 113 -0.06 -4.83 -7.57
C GLU A 113 -1.17 -3.79 -7.45
N TRP A 114 -1.94 -3.56 -8.52
CA TRP A 114 -3.07 -2.63 -8.50
C TRP A 114 -4.19 -3.20 -7.62
N GLN A 115 -4.52 -2.49 -6.55
CA GLN A 115 -5.69 -2.78 -5.72
C GLN A 115 -6.86 -1.97 -6.26
N CYS A 116 -7.98 -2.63 -6.57
CA CYS A 116 -9.14 -1.98 -7.17
C CYS A 116 -10.43 -2.54 -6.56
N PHE A 117 -11.06 -1.77 -5.67
CA PHE A 117 -12.36 -2.14 -5.06
C PHE A 117 -13.59 -1.92 -5.98
N SER A 118 -13.39 -1.38 -7.18
CA SER A 118 -14.47 -1.11 -8.13
C SER A 118 -13.93 -0.91 -9.54
N LEU A 119 -14.81 -0.95 -10.55
CA LEU A 119 -14.41 -0.71 -11.94
C LEU A 119 -13.85 0.71 -12.15
N SER A 120 -14.37 1.71 -11.43
CA SER A 120 -13.88 3.09 -11.55
C SER A 120 -12.43 3.21 -11.10
N HIS A 121 -12.01 2.42 -10.10
CA HIS A 121 -10.62 2.39 -9.65
C HIS A 121 -9.67 1.88 -10.74
N LEU A 122 -10.10 0.90 -11.57
CA LEU A 122 -9.28 0.40 -12.67
C LEU A 122 -9.09 1.44 -13.77
N VAL A 123 -10.18 2.10 -14.18
CA VAL A 123 -10.19 2.95 -15.39
C VAL A 123 -9.66 4.37 -15.19
N GLN A 124 -9.33 4.75 -13.95
CA GLN A 124 -8.81 6.08 -13.61
C GLN A 124 -7.27 6.10 -13.56
N ASP A 125 -6.70 6.16 -12.37
CA ASP A 125 -5.26 6.33 -12.17
C ASP A 125 -4.41 5.14 -12.63
N PRO A 126 -4.81 3.86 -12.46
CA PRO A 126 -4.05 2.73 -13.00
C PRO A 126 -3.81 2.83 -14.51
N ILE A 127 -4.84 3.04 -15.33
CA ILE A 127 -4.67 3.21 -16.79
C ILE A 127 -3.79 4.42 -17.10
N ARG A 128 -4.03 5.56 -16.43
CA ARG A 128 -3.23 6.77 -16.63
C ARG A 128 -1.74 6.53 -16.33
N LEU A 129 -1.43 5.82 -15.25
CA LEU A 129 -0.06 5.52 -14.83
C LEU A 129 0.62 4.44 -15.69
N ILE A 130 -0.12 3.41 -16.12
CA ILE A 130 0.34 2.42 -17.09
C ILE A 130 0.75 3.11 -18.40
N ASN A 131 -0.10 4.01 -18.92
CA ASN A 131 0.19 4.77 -20.14
C ASN A 131 1.40 5.70 -20.00
N LYS A 132 1.74 6.13 -18.77
CA LYS A 132 2.97 6.87 -18.46
C LYS A 132 4.21 5.98 -18.32
N GLY A 133 4.07 4.65 -18.40
CA GLY A 133 5.17 3.69 -18.31
C GLY A 133 5.57 3.30 -16.89
N PHE A 134 4.71 3.55 -15.89
CA PHE A 134 5.00 3.17 -14.50
C PHE A 134 4.76 1.69 -14.19
N ASP A 135 4.06 0.97 -15.08
CA ASP A 135 3.93 -0.48 -15.01
C ASP A 135 4.08 -1.11 -16.39
N LYS A 136 4.58 -2.34 -16.44
CA LYS A 136 4.76 -3.11 -17.66
C LYS A 136 3.87 -4.36 -17.64
N PRO A 137 3.32 -4.77 -18.80
CA PRO A 137 2.56 -6.01 -18.91
C PRO A 137 3.38 -7.25 -18.48
N PRO A 138 2.74 -8.28 -17.89
CA PRO A 138 1.34 -8.28 -17.47
C PRO A 138 1.11 -7.39 -16.23
N ALA A 139 0.02 -6.64 -16.23
CA ALA A 139 -0.41 -5.88 -15.06
C ALA A 139 -0.91 -6.87 -13.99
N ALA A 140 -0.45 -6.72 -12.75
CA ALA A 140 -0.95 -7.51 -11.63
C ALA A 140 -2.09 -6.72 -10.97
N THR A 141 -3.32 -7.23 -11.07
CA THR A 141 -4.51 -6.60 -10.48
C THR A 141 -5.14 -7.55 -9.48
N ARG A 142 -5.57 -7.03 -8.33
CA ARG A 142 -6.38 -7.77 -7.36
C ARG A 142 -7.76 -7.12 -7.27
N ASN A 143 -8.78 -7.94 -7.52
CA ASN A 143 -10.19 -7.63 -7.28
C ASN A 143 -10.59 -8.29 -5.97
N ASP A 144 -11.21 -7.55 -5.07
CA ASP A 144 -11.72 -8.03 -3.78
C ASP A 144 -13.25 -7.92 -3.67
#